data_AF-A0A7V2DDL7-F1
#
_entry.id   AF-A0A7V2DDL7-F1
#
_cell.length_a   1.000
_cell.length_b   1.000
_cell.length_c   1.000
_cell.angle_alpha   90.00
_cell.angle_beta   90.00
_cell.angle_gamma   90.00
#
_symmetry.space_group_name_H-M   'P 1'
#
loop_
_entity.id
_entity.type
_entity.pdbx_description
1 polymer ?
#
loop_
_entity_poly.entity_id
_entity_poly.type
_entity_poly.pdbx_seq_one_letter_code
_entity_poly.pdbx_strand_id
1 'polypeptide(L)'
;MTELQNALVRIIENEQSTLYWIVDWVNSDPRIQDVNLSDFWGPAASRNYSSDVVVKRAFTVPGQKRVGECLSYVEKALSGLRDVASEKDEFYAWYRKKYIQSWKDFISSFSEGQHNIDGADEWQTMTAKMTTPHNPYFDLIEVCSTALKPYADNSDNPQWVSQMIEVQAIIEESRKERDVRHGDTMLSKATREGEKLVQKVITETKAVRDLKTVERHMQGAKAFNNYLEHLEGLLPVSTARSQAYKAASEFFPYSLKPSESKSPFFSAYGEIEKFKTYLKFHGDSAIAMQLVSGPLNFLIYYVSMETACSLQHDWEDIVLGGIQGVAREKISVLLFGENGVVWKFVNGPAAPFLGRNQHGYFAKKARGARIPFKSDFFTFITQGAQVSTSVQADYKVRVSALPVDVNDDAQKEPYEVALELQCSTGKILLENFNHPVSRVFTWSPNECGDVILQIYFEGLVLTKKYTGHDGFPQFLADFKYGSKSFTPDDFPQSKGILQEMKVKEIKVSYEFVDNNPVIKLLEKIPKNAPTVIATCWD
;
A
#
# COMPACT_ATOMS: atom_id res chain seq x y z
N MET A 1 -8.04 63.17 -18.87
CA MET A 1 -9.06 62.14 -18.58
C MET A 1 -9.53 61.46 -19.86
N THR A 2 -9.93 62.21 -20.88
CA THR A 2 -10.39 61.69 -22.19
C THR A 2 -9.40 60.79 -22.93
N GLU A 3 -8.09 61.04 -22.89
CA GLU A 3 -7.10 60.18 -23.59
C GLU A 3 -7.03 58.75 -23.03
N LEU A 4 -7.04 58.59 -21.71
CA LEU A 4 -7.01 57.26 -21.07
C LEU A 4 -8.33 56.50 -21.27
N GLN A 5 -9.46 57.22 -21.26
CA GLN A 5 -10.76 56.63 -21.58
C GLN A 5 -10.82 56.18 -23.04
N ASN A 6 -10.32 57.00 -23.98
CA ASN A 6 -10.24 56.62 -25.39
C ASN A 6 -9.27 55.47 -25.64
N ALA A 7 -8.17 55.37 -24.89
CA ALA A 7 -7.27 54.22 -24.95
C ALA A 7 -7.96 52.93 -24.45
N LEU A 8 -8.74 53.03 -23.36
CA LEU A 8 -9.53 51.91 -22.85
C LEU A 8 -10.62 51.46 -23.84
N VAL A 9 -11.29 52.41 -24.52
CA VAL A 9 -12.23 52.11 -25.61
C VAL A 9 -11.52 51.32 -26.72
N ARG A 10 -10.35 51.78 -27.19
CA ARG A 10 -9.57 51.09 -28.24
C ARG A 10 -9.11 49.70 -27.84
N ILE A 11 -8.80 49.50 -26.55
CA ILE A 11 -8.48 48.16 -26.04
C ILE A 11 -9.71 47.29 -26.20
N ILE A 12 -10.87 47.69 -25.65
CA ILE A 12 -12.10 46.88 -25.66
C ILE A 12 -12.65 46.65 -27.08
N GLU A 13 -12.49 47.61 -28.00
CA GLU A 13 -12.94 47.48 -29.40
C GLU A 13 -12.08 46.55 -30.25
N ASN A 14 -10.86 46.21 -29.82
CA ASN A 14 -10.07 45.21 -30.50
C ASN A 14 -10.76 43.84 -30.32
N GLU A 15 -11.22 43.22 -31.40
CA GLU A 15 -11.93 41.92 -31.39
C GLU A 15 -11.14 40.78 -30.72
N GLN A 16 -9.82 40.95 -30.52
CA GLN A 16 -8.98 40.01 -29.76
C GLN A 16 -8.91 40.31 -28.26
N SER A 17 -9.42 41.45 -27.80
CA SER A 17 -9.43 41.89 -26.41
C SER A 17 -10.77 41.53 -25.76
N THR A 18 -10.72 40.61 -24.82
CA THR A 18 -11.81 40.33 -23.89
C THR A 18 -11.51 41.00 -22.55
N LEU A 19 -12.52 41.18 -21.69
CA LEU A 19 -12.30 41.69 -20.33
C LEU A 19 -11.51 40.71 -19.42
N TYR A 20 -11.03 39.58 -19.95
CA TYR A 20 -10.33 38.53 -19.20
C TYR A 20 -9.02 39.02 -18.56
N TRP A 21 -8.39 40.06 -19.11
CA TRP A 21 -7.18 40.69 -18.53
C TRP A 21 -7.40 41.19 -17.09
N ILE A 22 -8.64 41.45 -16.67
CA ILE A 22 -8.97 41.84 -15.30
C ILE A 22 -8.56 40.74 -14.31
N VAL A 23 -8.67 39.47 -14.70
CA VAL A 23 -8.21 38.35 -13.87
C VAL A 23 -6.70 38.39 -13.69
N ASP A 24 -5.94 38.63 -14.77
CA ASP A 24 -4.47 38.74 -14.69
C ASP A 24 -4.05 39.93 -13.84
N TRP A 25 -4.77 41.05 -13.96
CA TRP A 25 -4.54 42.22 -13.13
C TRP A 25 -4.79 41.93 -11.65
N VAL A 26 -5.90 41.28 -11.29
CA VAL A 26 -6.16 40.88 -9.90
C VAL A 26 -5.12 39.86 -9.42
N ASN A 27 -4.67 38.94 -10.29
CA ASN A 27 -3.59 38.00 -9.98
C ASN A 27 -2.24 38.68 -9.72
N SER A 28 -2.05 39.91 -10.18
CA SER A 28 -0.86 40.71 -9.87
C SER A 28 -0.94 41.49 -8.56
N ASP A 29 -2.11 41.55 -7.90
CA ASP A 29 -2.30 42.33 -6.67
C ASP A 29 -1.70 41.58 -5.46
N PRO A 30 -0.61 42.06 -4.85
CA PRO A 30 0.07 41.35 -3.75
C PRO A 30 -0.72 41.39 -2.43
N ARG A 31 -1.78 42.20 -2.36
CA ARG A 31 -2.61 42.32 -1.16
C ARG A 31 -3.64 41.20 -1.03
N ILE A 32 -3.88 40.45 -2.12
CA ILE A 32 -4.79 39.31 -2.14
C ILE A 32 -3.95 38.05 -2.19
N GLN A 33 -4.24 37.14 -1.27
CA GLN A 33 -3.53 35.87 -1.17
C GLN A 33 -4.20 34.80 -2.04
N ASP A 34 -3.37 33.90 -2.54
CA ASP A 34 -3.82 32.63 -3.12
C ASP A 34 -4.27 31.69 -1.99
N VAL A 35 -5.09 30.68 -2.29
CA VAL A 35 -5.38 29.58 -1.35
C VAL A 35 -4.55 28.37 -1.74
N ASN A 36 -3.70 27.92 -0.82
CA ASN A 36 -2.67 26.91 -1.05
C ASN A 36 -2.93 25.66 -0.20
N LEU A 37 -2.34 24.53 -0.60
CA LEU A 37 -2.35 23.31 0.24
C LEU A 37 -1.71 23.56 1.61
N SER A 38 -0.69 24.42 1.68
CA SER A 38 0.00 24.74 2.92
C SER A 38 -0.86 25.42 3.98
N ASP A 39 -1.94 26.07 3.57
CA ASP A 39 -2.87 26.73 4.49
C ASP A 39 -3.61 25.71 5.36
N PHE A 40 -3.68 24.45 4.91
CA PHE A 40 -4.38 23.35 5.59
C PHE A 40 -3.42 22.28 6.11
N TRP A 41 -2.41 21.93 5.32
CA TRP A 41 -1.48 20.82 5.59
C TRP A 41 -0.17 21.25 6.25
N GLY A 42 0.10 22.55 6.36
CA GLY A 42 1.39 23.08 6.80
C GLY A 42 2.39 23.27 5.64
N PRO A 43 3.55 23.91 5.89
CA PRO A 43 4.55 24.18 4.86
C PRO A 43 5.11 22.88 4.25
N ALA A 44 5.56 22.93 3.00
CA ALA A 44 6.13 21.76 2.35
C ALA A 44 7.42 21.28 3.05
N ALA A 45 7.49 19.98 3.33
CA ALA A 45 8.64 19.27 3.89
C ALA A 45 9.95 19.55 3.14
N SER A 46 9.88 19.58 1.80
CA SER A 46 11.04 19.76 0.93
C SER A 46 10.96 21.08 0.17
N ARG A 47 12.05 21.85 0.18
CA ARG A 47 12.21 23.06 -0.65
C ARG A 47 12.12 22.79 -2.15
N ASN A 48 12.25 21.54 -2.58
CA ASN A 48 12.16 21.13 -3.98
C ASN A 48 10.75 20.69 -4.40
N TYR A 49 9.80 20.58 -3.46
CA TYR A 49 8.42 20.30 -3.76
C TYR A 49 7.60 21.59 -3.67
N SER A 50 7.36 22.20 -4.83
CA SER A 50 6.35 23.26 -4.98
C SER A 50 5.13 22.61 -5.61
N SER A 51 4.01 22.56 -4.88
CA SER A 51 2.75 22.13 -5.49
C SER A 51 2.20 23.26 -6.35
N ASP A 52 1.88 22.95 -7.61
CA ASP A 52 1.15 23.86 -8.49
C ASP A 52 -0.37 23.90 -8.17
N VAL A 53 -0.80 23.15 -7.16
CA VAL A 53 -2.20 23.05 -6.73
C VAL A 53 -2.56 24.26 -5.87
N VAL A 54 -3.19 25.24 -6.51
CA VAL A 54 -3.53 26.52 -5.89
C VAL A 54 -4.84 27.06 -6.45
N VAL A 55 -5.66 27.71 -5.61
CA VAL A 55 -6.69 28.63 -6.09
C VAL A 55 -6.06 30.01 -6.19
N LYS A 56 -5.76 30.43 -7.42
CA LYS A 56 -5.19 31.76 -7.67
C LYS A 56 -6.08 32.85 -7.09
N ARG A 57 -5.46 33.91 -6.59
CA ARG A 57 -6.08 35.00 -5.83
C ARG A 57 -7.29 35.61 -6.51
N ALA A 58 -7.32 35.75 -7.84
CA ALA A 58 -8.49 36.25 -8.53
C ALA A 58 -9.74 35.39 -8.29
N PHE A 59 -9.58 34.07 -8.12
CA PHE A 59 -10.66 33.10 -7.90
C PHE A 59 -10.94 32.81 -6.41
N THR A 60 -10.48 33.68 -5.51
CA THR A 60 -10.82 33.64 -4.08
C THR A 60 -11.96 34.60 -3.77
N VAL A 61 -12.55 34.54 -2.57
CA VAL A 61 -13.60 35.49 -2.15
C VAL A 61 -13.14 36.95 -2.22
N PRO A 62 -11.95 37.33 -1.67
CA PRO A 62 -11.46 38.70 -1.83
C PRO A 62 -11.12 39.05 -3.28
N GLY A 63 -10.62 38.10 -4.07
CA GLY A 63 -10.35 38.26 -5.50
C GLY A 63 -11.60 38.55 -6.32
N GLN A 64 -12.66 37.77 -6.11
CA GLN A 64 -13.96 37.97 -6.75
C GLN A 64 -14.52 39.36 -6.48
N LYS A 65 -14.42 39.82 -5.23
CA LYS A 65 -14.79 41.19 -4.88
C LYS A 65 -13.97 42.21 -5.68
N ARG A 66 -12.65 42.01 -5.76
CA ARG A 66 -11.75 42.91 -6.49
C ARG A 66 -12.01 42.92 -8.01
N VAL A 67 -12.32 41.78 -8.60
CA VAL A 67 -12.74 41.65 -10.00
C VAL A 67 -14.01 42.48 -10.24
N GLY A 68 -15.02 42.33 -9.37
CA GLY A 68 -16.27 43.09 -9.46
C GLY A 68 -16.06 44.61 -9.31
N GLU A 69 -15.21 45.03 -8.37
CA GLU A 69 -14.81 46.44 -8.22
C GLU A 69 -14.15 46.97 -9.50
N CYS A 70 -13.20 46.24 -10.08
CA CYS A 70 -12.51 46.62 -11.32
C CYS A 70 -13.50 46.80 -12.48
N LEU A 71 -14.40 45.83 -12.68
CA LEU A 71 -15.45 45.92 -13.70
C LEU A 71 -16.35 47.14 -13.51
N SER A 72 -16.69 47.49 -12.27
CA SER A 72 -17.47 48.69 -11.97
C SER A 72 -16.72 49.99 -12.31
N TYR A 73 -15.40 50.00 -12.18
CA TYR A 73 -14.58 51.14 -12.59
C TYR A 73 -14.49 51.25 -14.11
N VAL A 74 -14.35 50.14 -14.82
CA VAL A 74 -14.36 50.10 -16.29
C VAL A 74 -15.68 50.68 -16.82
N GLU A 75 -16.82 50.21 -16.30
CA GLU A 75 -18.14 50.71 -16.68
C GLU A 75 -18.31 52.21 -16.40
N LYS A 76 -17.92 52.67 -15.21
CA LYS A 76 -17.97 54.11 -14.85
C LYS A 76 -17.08 54.95 -15.76
N ALA A 77 -15.88 54.46 -16.08
CA ALA A 77 -14.94 55.17 -16.93
C ALA A 77 -15.43 55.31 -18.39
N LEU A 78 -16.27 54.38 -18.85
CA LEU A 78 -16.80 54.34 -20.21
C LEU A 78 -18.23 54.86 -20.33
N SER A 79 -18.83 55.28 -19.22
CA SER A 79 -20.18 55.85 -19.20
C SER A 79 -20.30 57.04 -20.15
N GLY A 80 -21.25 56.96 -21.08
CA GLY A 80 -21.47 57.96 -22.13
C GLY A 80 -20.51 57.88 -23.33
N LEU A 81 -19.50 56.99 -23.29
CA LEU A 81 -18.57 56.75 -24.40
C LEU A 81 -18.86 55.44 -25.13
N ARG A 82 -19.12 54.35 -24.40
CA ARG A 82 -19.42 53.03 -24.95
C ARG A 82 -20.24 52.22 -23.95
N ASP A 83 -21.26 51.51 -24.42
CA ASP A 83 -21.93 50.50 -23.61
C ASP A 83 -21.08 49.22 -23.57
N VAL A 84 -20.88 48.67 -22.38
CA VAL A 84 -20.07 47.46 -22.13
C VAL A 84 -20.88 46.35 -21.46
N ALA A 85 -22.22 46.46 -21.45
CA ALA A 85 -23.09 45.50 -20.80
C ALA A 85 -22.89 44.07 -21.35
N SER A 86 -22.82 43.90 -22.67
CA SER A 86 -22.65 42.59 -23.30
C SER A 86 -21.32 41.94 -22.94
N GLU A 87 -20.21 42.70 -22.97
CA GLU A 87 -18.88 42.19 -22.61
C GLU A 87 -18.79 41.85 -21.12
N LYS A 88 -19.49 42.59 -20.27
CA LYS A 88 -19.60 42.27 -18.84
C LYS A 88 -20.36 40.96 -18.61
N ASP A 89 -21.47 40.76 -19.32
CA ASP A 89 -22.26 39.53 -19.20
C ASP A 89 -21.47 38.31 -19.69
N GLU A 90 -20.77 38.44 -20.82
CA GLU A 90 -19.86 37.41 -21.33
C GLU A 90 -18.73 37.13 -20.32
N PHE A 91 -18.11 38.19 -19.79
CA PHE A 91 -17.07 38.06 -18.77
C PHE A 91 -17.58 37.30 -17.54
N TYR A 92 -18.73 37.66 -16.99
CA TYR A 92 -19.26 37.01 -15.79
C TYR A 92 -19.63 35.55 -16.05
N ALA A 93 -20.16 35.22 -17.24
CA ALA A 93 -20.44 33.85 -17.63
C ALA A 93 -19.15 33.01 -17.72
N TRP A 94 -18.09 33.54 -18.32
CA TRP A 94 -16.78 32.90 -18.39
C TRP A 94 -16.11 32.78 -17.00
N TYR A 95 -16.08 33.88 -16.25
CA TYR A 95 -15.44 33.99 -14.95
C TYR A 95 -16.06 33.02 -13.96
N ARG A 96 -17.40 32.89 -13.95
CA ARG A 96 -18.12 31.89 -13.15
C ARG A 96 -17.61 30.47 -13.40
N LYS A 97 -17.47 30.08 -14.67
CA LYS A 97 -16.98 28.74 -15.04
C LYS A 97 -15.54 28.53 -14.57
N LYS A 98 -14.67 29.53 -14.75
CA LYS A 98 -13.26 29.48 -14.30
C LYS A 98 -13.12 29.45 -12.78
N TYR A 99 -13.94 30.21 -12.07
CA TYR A 99 -13.97 30.23 -10.62
C TYR A 99 -14.34 28.84 -10.07
N ILE A 100 -15.48 28.30 -10.51
CA ILE A 100 -15.95 26.97 -10.09
C ILE A 100 -14.93 25.88 -10.46
N GLN A 101 -14.34 25.95 -11.66
CA GLN A 101 -13.32 24.99 -12.08
C GLN A 101 -12.07 25.05 -11.21
N SER A 102 -11.58 26.25 -10.87
CA SER A 102 -10.39 26.41 -10.02
C SER A 102 -10.57 25.75 -8.65
N TRP A 103 -11.75 25.90 -8.05
CA TRP A 103 -12.08 25.23 -6.79
C TRP A 103 -12.23 23.71 -6.95
N LYS A 104 -12.84 23.25 -8.05
CA LYS A 104 -12.94 21.81 -8.33
C LYS A 104 -11.57 21.17 -8.43
N ASP A 105 -10.65 21.76 -9.19
CA ASP A 105 -9.29 21.26 -9.39
C ASP A 105 -8.53 21.20 -8.06
N PHE A 106 -8.63 22.26 -7.24
CA PHE A 106 -8.03 22.30 -5.92
C PHE A 106 -8.57 21.19 -4.99
N ILE A 107 -9.89 20.99 -4.95
CA ILE A 107 -10.53 19.94 -4.13
C ILE A 107 -10.07 18.55 -4.60
N SER A 108 -10.03 18.31 -5.91
CA SER A 108 -9.65 17.02 -6.47
C SER A 108 -8.21 16.64 -6.13
N SER A 109 -7.30 17.60 -6.08
CA SER A 109 -5.89 17.41 -5.71
C SER A 109 -5.58 17.68 -4.23
N PHE A 110 -6.58 17.94 -3.39
CA PHE A 110 -6.33 18.38 -2.01
C PHE A 110 -5.53 17.39 -1.16
N SER A 111 -5.69 16.08 -1.39
CA SER A 111 -4.93 15.03 -0.68
C SER A 111 -3.44 15.03 -1.01
N GLU A 112 -3.00 15.66 -2.09
CA GLU A 112 -1.56 15.79 -2.41
C GLU A 112 -0.81 16.60 -1.34
N GLY A 113 -1.53 17.41 -0.55
CA GLY A 113 -0.95 18.14 0.58
C GLY A 113 -0.37 17.23 1.67
N GLN A 114 -0.70 15.95 1.67
CA GLN A 114 -0.06 14.95 2.55
C GLN A 114 1.47 14.87 2.35
N HIS A 115 1.98 15.22 1.16
CA HIS A 115 3.42 15.30 0.91
C HIS A 115 4.13 16.41 1.70
N ASN A 116 3.37 17.33 2.31
CA ASN A 116 3.94 18.36 3.18
C ASN A 116 4.32 17.83 4.56
N ILE A 117 3.82 16.65 4.96
CA ILE A 117 4.03 16.07 6.28
C ILE A 117 5.35 15.30 6.28
N ASP A 118 6.30 15.72 7.12
CA ASP A 118 7.63 15.11 7.20
C ASP A 118 7.88 14.46 8.57
N GLY A 119 8.43 13.24 8.53
CA GLY A 119 8.80 12.52 9.74
C GLY A 119 7.64 12.01 10.60
N ALA A 120 7.97 11.08 11.49
CA ALA A 120 6.98 10.32 12.25
C ALA A 120 6.11 11.19 13.17
N ASP A 121 6.68 12.21 13.82
CA ASP A 121 5.97 13.05 14.79
C ASP A 121 4.90 13.93 14.13
N GLU A 122 5.18 14.47 12.94
CA GLU A 122 4.19 15.25 12.17
C GLU A 122 3.08 14.36 11.64
N TRP A 123 3.41 13.15 11.16
CA TRP A 123 2.42 12.16 10.76
C TRP A 123 1.50 11.74 11.91
N GLN A 124 2.05 11.50 13.10
CA GLN A 124 1.26 11.22 14.30
C GLN A 124 0.34 12.38 14.68
N THR A 125 0.87 13.61 14.68
CA THR A 125 0.12 14.83 14.99
C THR A 125 -1.02 15.04 13.99
N MET A 126 -0.75 14.90 12.69
CA MET A 126 -1.79 15.03 11.67
C MET A 126 -2.83 13.90 11.78
N THR A 127 -2.40 12.67 12.08
CA THR A 127 -3.30 11.53 12.33
C THR A 127 -4.25 11.83 13.49
N ALA A 128 -3.74 12.35 14.61
CA ALA A 128 -4.57 12.79 15.73
C ALA A 128 -5.50 13.95 15.33
N LYS A 129 -5.03 14.91 14.52
CA LYS A 129 -5.86 16.01 14.03
C LYS A 129 -7.03 15.50 13.17
N MET A 130 -6.79 14.50 12.32
CA MET A 130 -7.81 13.87 11.45
C MET A 130 -8.94 13.17 12.21
N THR A 131 -8.74 12.83 13.48
CA THR A 131 -9.80 12.24 14.32
C THR A 131 -10.72 13.30 14.95
N THR A 132 -10.48 14.58 14.69
CA THR A 132 -11.23 15.69 15.29
C THR A 132 -12.13 16.42 14.29
N PRO A 133 -13.11 17.20 14.74
CA PRO A 133 -13.89 18.11 13.88
C PRO A 133 -13.06 19.24 13.24
N HIS A 134 -11.85 19.50 13.75
CA HIS A 134 -10.93 20.54 13.26
C HIS A 134 -9.77 19.88 12.52
N ASN A 135 -10.04 19.45 11.29
CA ASN A 135 -9.06 18.80 10.43
C ASN A 135 -9.02 19.46 9.04
N PRO A 136 -7.92 19.28 8.28
CA PRO A 136 -7.71 19.93 6.99
C PRO A 136 -8.89 19.80 6.01
N TYR A 137 -9.54 18.64 5.97
CA TYR A 137 -10.63 18.41 5.03
C TYR A 137 -11.91 19.16 5.42
N PHE A 138 -12.27 19.17 6.70
CA PHE A 138 -13.45 19.89 7.16
C PHE A 138 -13.23 21.40 7.14
N ASP A 139 -12.01 21.86 7.44
CA ASP A 139 -11.62 23.26 7.28
C ASP A 139 -11.77 23.69 5.81
N LEU A 140 -11.39 22.83 4.85
CA LEU A 140 -11.58 23.12 3.43
C LEU A 140 -13.06 23.14 3.01
N ILE A 141 -13.92 22.29 3.56
CA ILE A 141 -15.38 22.34 3.27
C ILE A 141 -15.94 23.72 3.64
N GLU A 142 -15.55 24.27 4.79
CA GLU A 142 -15.98 25.59 5.26
C GLU A 142 -15.50 26.70 4.31
N VAL A 143 -14.22 26.66 3.91
CA VAL A 143 -13.65 27.62 2.95
C VAL A 143 -14.33 27.52 1.57
N CYS A 144 -14.48 26.32 1.03
CA CYS A 144 -15.11 26.07 -0.27
C CYS A 144 -16.57 26.51 -0.27
N SER A 145 -17.33 26.19 0.76
CA SER A 145 -18.74 26.56 0.85
C SER A 145 -18.93 28.07 0.86
N THR A 146 -18.08 28.80 1.58
CA THR A 146 -18.07 30.27 1.57
C THR A 146 -17.74 30.82 0.19
N ALA A 147 -16.71 30.27 -0.46
CA ALA A 147 -16.28 30.70 -1.79
C ALA A 147 -17.31 30.44 -2.89
N LEU A 148 -18.07 29.35 -2.77
CA LEU A 148 -19.02 28.88 -3.80
C LEU A 148 -20.45 29.35 -3.57
N LYS A 149 -20.77 29.89 -2.39
CA LYS A 149 -22.11 30.37 -2.02
C LYS A 149 -22.77 31.28 -3.07
N PRO A 150 -22.07 32.26 -3.70
CA PRO A 150 -22.69 33.12 -4.74
C PRO A 150 -23.19 32.36 -5.97
N TYR A 151 -22.75 31.11 -6.16
CA TYR A 151 -23.01 30.30 -7.33
C TYR A 151 -23.96 29.13 -7.06
N ALA A 152 -24.44 28.95 -5.83
CA ALA A 152 -25.17 27.77 -5.40
C ALA A 152 -26.62 27.70 -5.91
N ASP A 153 -27.28 28.85 -6.15
CA ASP A 153 -28.69 28.91 -6.57
C ASP A 153 -28.89 28.90 -8.10
N ASN A 154 -27.79 28.89 -8.87
CA ASN A 154 -27.86 28.92 -10.33
C ASN A 154 -27.89 27.49 -10.90
N SER A 155 -29.00 27.13 -11.55
CA SER A 155 -29.23 25.80 -12.15
C SER A 155 -28.28 25.43 -13.29
N ASP A 156 -27.63 26.42 -13.92
CA ASP A 156 -26.63 26.18 -14.98
C ASP A 156 -25.29 25.69 -14.40
N ASN A 157 -25.08 25.84 -13.09
CA ASN A 157 -23.86 25.42 -12.44
C ASN A 157 -23.90 23.92 -12.09
N PRO A 158 -22.73 23.27 -11.99
CA PRO A 158 -22.66 21.87 -11.58
C PRO A 158 -23.29 21.63 -10.20
N GLN A 159 -24.05 20.54 -10.05
CA GLN A 159 -24.77 20.21 -8.81
C GLN A 159 -23.87 20.11 -7.57
N TRP A 160 -22.59 19.77 -7.74
CA TRP A 160 -21.64 19.67 -6.63
C TRP A 160 -21.46 21.01 -5.88
N VAL A 161 -21.69 22.14 -6.55
CA VAL A 161 -21.61 23.48 -5.95
C VAL A 161 -22.67 23.64 -4.87
N SER A 162 -23.95 23.36 -5.19
CA SER A 162 -25.05 23.42 -4.23
C SER A 162 -24.93 22.34 -3.15
N GLN A 163 -24.41 21.15 -3.51
CA GLN A 163 -24.13 20.08 -2.55
C GLN A 163 -23.08 20.49 -1.51
N MET A 164 -22.02 21.20 -1.90
CA MET A 164 -21.00 21.68 -0.95
C MET A 164 -21.63 22.58 0.12
N ILE A 165 -22.58 23.45 -0.27
CA ILE A 165 -23.32 24.31 0.66
C ILE A 165 -24.21 23.49 1.58
N GLU A 166 -24.89 22.47 1.04
CA GLU A 166 -25.74 21.58 1.83
C GLU A 166 -24.93 20.78 2.85
N VAL A 167 -23.79 20.22 2.45
CA VAL A 167 -22.87 19.50 3.34
C VAL A 167 -22.42 20.41 4.49
N GLN A 168 -21.95 21.63 4.18
CA GLN A 168 -21.56 22.59 5.22
C GLN A 168 -22.73 22.91 6.16
N ALA A 169 -23.94 23.12 5.65
CA ALA A 169 -25.10 23.42 6.47
C ALA A 169 -25.42 22.29 7.47
N ILE A 170 -25.31 21.03 7.04
CA ILE A 170 -25.51 19.87 7.91
C ILE A 170 -24.36 19.76 8.94
N ILE A 171 -23.12 20.03 8.54
CA ILE A 171 -21.97 20.07 9.47
C ILE A 171 -22.20 21.13 10.55
N GLU A 172 -22.61 22.35 10.18
CA GLU A 172 -22.92 23.40 11.15
C GLU A 172 -24.06 23.03 12.11
N GLU A 173 -25.08 22.33 11.61
CA GLU A 173 -26.17 21.81 12.44
C GLU A 173 -25.69 20.73 13.41
N SER A 174 -24.82 19.83 12.95
CA SER A 174 -24.19 18.80 13.78
C SER A 174 -23.36 19.41 14.92
N ARG A 175 -22.60 20.48 14.64
CA ARG A 175 -21.81 21.24 15.63
C ARG A 175 -22.73 21.81 16.73
N LYS A 176 -23.82 22.48 16.34
CA LYS A 176 -24.81 23.03 17.28
C LYS A 176 -25.44 21.96 18.16
N GLU A 177 -25.78 20.79 17.60
CA GLU A 177 -26.32 19.67 18.38
C GLU A 177 -25.30 19.12 19.39
N ARG A 178 -24.03 19.01 19.00
CA ARG A 178 -22.94 18.52 19.84
C ARG A 178 -22.60 19.49 20.99
N ASP A 179 -22.57 20.80 20.72
CA ASP A 179 -22.34 21.84 21.74
C ASP A 179 -23.43 21.85 22.81
N VAL A 180 -24.69 21.61 22.41
CA VAL A 180 -25.82 21.45 23.33
C VAL A 180 -25.68 20.19 24.20
N ARG A 181 -25.10 19.11 23.68
CA ARG A 181 -24.87 17.85 24.42
C ARG A 181 -23.66 17.92 25.38
N HIS A 182 -22.62 18.67 25.04
CA HIS A 182 -21.39 18.78 25.84
C HIS A 182 -21.36 19.96 26.82
N GLY A 183 -22.41 20.78 26.84
CA GLY A 183 -22.68 21.68 27.98
C GLY A 183 -21.96 23.03 27.94
N ASP A 184 -21.58 23.52 26.76
CA ASP A 184 -20.89 24.82 26.63
C ASP A 184 -21.81 26.00 26.31
N THR A 185 -23.08 25.91 26.71
CA THR A 185 -23.91 27.11 26.93
C THR A 185 -24.77 26.93 28.17
N MET A 186 -25.01 28.05 28.85
CA MET A 186 -25.82 28.29 30.04
C MET A 186 -27.32 27.86 29.93
N LEU A 187 -27.64 26.90 29.06
CA LEU A 187 -28.98 26.44 28.69
C LEU A 187 -29.22 24.92 28.86
N SER A 188 -28.33 24.18 29.54
CA SER A 188 -28.50 22.74 29.80
C SER A 188 -29.64 22.37 30.78
N LYS A 189 -30.40 23.36 31.28
CA LYS A 189 -31.62 23.13 32.09
C LYS A 189 -32.92 23.02 31.28
N ALA A 190 -32.89 23.06 29.95
CA ALA A 190 -34.09 22.98 29.11
C ALA A 190 -34.26 21.62 28.39
N THR A 191 -33.67 20.53 28.88
CA THR A 191 -33.62 19.22 28.21
C THR A 191 -34.93 18.42 28.21
N ARG A 192 -36.06 19.01 28.60
CA ARG A 192 -37.40 18.41 28.39
C ARG A 192 -38.48 19.38 27.91
N GLU A 193 -38.17 20.68 27.85
CA GLU A 193 -39.00 21.69 27.19
C GLU A 193 -38.44 22.14 25.84
N GLY A 194 -37.16 21.86 25.54
CA GLY A 194 -36.48 22.19 24.28
C GLY A 194 -37.12 21.55 23.05
N GLU A 195 -37.57 20.30 23.12
CA GLU A 195 -38.31 19.66 22.01
C GLU A 195 -39.63 20.39 21.71
N LYS A 196 -40.28 20.97 22.73
CA LYS A 196 -41.51 21.77 22.56
C LYS A 196 -41.23 23.21 22.16
N LEU A 197 -40.08 23.78 22.56
CA LEU A 197 -39.67 25.14 22.20
C LEU A 197 -39.18 25.22 20.76
N VAL A 198 -38.44 24.22 20.27
CA VAL A 198 -38.04 24.11 18.86
C VAL A 198 -39.28 24.05 17.97
N GLN A 199 -40.30 23.29 18.36
CA GLN A 199 -41.58 23.24 17.64
C GLN A 199 -42.30 24.60 17.61
N LYS A 200 -42.16 25.43 18.65
CA LYS A 200 -42.81 26.75 18.79
C LYS A 200 -42.05 27.86 18.05
N VAL A 201 -40.72 27.81 18.03
CA VAL A 201 -39.87 28.74 17.26
C VAL A 201 -40.03 28.50 15.75
N ILE A 202 -40.27 27.25 15.33
CA ILE A 202 -40.61 26.90 13.95
C ILE A 202 -41.94 27.53 13.50
N THR A 203 -42.86 27.88 14.42
CA THR A 203 -44.20 28.37 14.06
C THR A 203 -44.29 29.89 13.87
N GLU A 204 -43.34 30.68 14.39
CA GLU A 204 -43.49 32.16 14.44
C GLU A 204 -42.62 32.93 13.44
N THR A 205 -41.79 32.25 12.64
CA THR A 205 -41.02 32.91 11.56
C THR A 205 -41.62 32.55 10.20
N LYS A 206 -42.14 33.55 9.48
CA LYS A 206 -42.68 33.45 8.12
C LYS A 206 -41.62 32.98 7.10
N ALA A 207 -41.39 31.68 7.07
CA ALA A 207 -41.12 30.84 5.92
C ALA A 207 -41.06 29.44 6.51
N VAL A 208 -42.16 28.68 6.39
CA VAL A 208 -42.16 27.25 6.71
C VAL A 208 -41.07 26.63 5.85
N ARG A 209 -39.87 26.46 6.43
CA ARG A 209 -38.87 25.56 5.87
C ARG A 209 -39.60 24.23 5.75
N ASP A 210 -39.62 23.68 4.55
CA ASP A 210 -40.19 22.37 4.25
C ASP A 210 -39.80 21.39 5.37
N LEU A 211 -40.78 20.92 6.15
CA LEU A 211 -40.55 20.06 7.32
C LEU A 211 -39.71 18.84 6.97
N LYS A 212 -39.84 18.34 5.73
CA LYS A 212 -39.02 17.24 5.21
C LYS A 212 -37.55 17.62 5.06
N THR A 213 -37.26 18.86 4.67
CA THR A 213 -35.89 19.37 4.58
C THR A 213 -35.26 19.52 5.96
N VAL A 214 -36.03 19.99 6.96
CA VAL A 214 -35.57 20.06 8.36
C VAL A 214 -35.28 18.66 8.92
N GLU A 215 -36.19 17.72 8.74
CA GLU A 215 -36.00 16.33 9.18
C GLU A 215 -34.78 15.68 8.50
N ARG A 216 -34.61 15.88 7.19
CA ARG A 216 -33.46 15.37 6.44
C ARG A 216 -32.14 15.92 7.00
N HIS A 217 -32.06 17.22 7.24
CA HIS A 217 -30.87 17.85 7.80
C HIS A 217 -30.55 17.33 9.21
N MET A 218 -31.57 17.19 10.06
CA MET A 218 -31.40 16.64 11.41
C MET A 218 -30.86 15.20 11.39
N GLN A 219 -31.38 14.34 10.50
CA GLN A 219 -30.85 12.98 10.36
C GLN A 219 -29.43 12.97 9.77
N GLY A 220 -29.14 13.85 8.83
CA GLY A 220 -27.78 14.07 8.31
C GLY A 220 -26.81 14.51 9.41
N ALA A 221 -27.22 15.46 10.26
CA ALA A 221 -26.42 15.96 11.36
C ALA A 221 -26.12 14.85 12.38
N LYS A 222 -27.11 14.01 12.70
CA LYS A 222 -26.94 12.83 13.54
C LYS A 222 -25.95 11.82 12.93
N ALA A 223 -26.09 11.50 11.65
CA ALA A 223 -25.16 10.59 10.96
C ALA A 223 -23.73 11.16 10.94
N PHE A 224 -23.58 12.47 10.70
CA PHE A 224 -22.27 13.13 10.76
C PHE A 224 -21.66 13.11 12.17
N ASN A 225 -22.47 13.35 13.21
CA ASN A 225 -22.02 13.25 14.60
C ASN A 225 -21.54 11.84 14.96
N ASN A 226 -22.28 10.79 14.56
CA ASN A 226 -21.82 9.41 14.75
C ASN A 226 -20.51 9.12 13.98
N TYR A 227 -20.37 9.67 12.77
CA TYR A 227 -19.12 9.59 12.01
C TYR A 227 -17.95 10.23 12.79
N LEU A 228 -18.15 11.42 13.37
CA LEU A 228 -17.14 12.07 14.21
C LEU A 228 -16.80 11.24 15.46
N GLU A 229 -17.78 10.60 16.10
CA GLU A 229 -17.54 9.68 17.23
C GLU A 229 -16.69 8.47 16.81
N HIS A 230 -16.93 7.91 15.63
CA HIS A 230 -16.11 6.81 15.09
C HIS A 230 -14.70 7.27 14.69
N LEU A 231 -14.54 8.49 14.19
CA LEU A 231 -13.23 9.10 13.96
C LEU A 231 -12.48 9.29 15.28
N GLU A 232 -13.13 9.84 16.31
CA GLU A 232 -12.53 10.04 17.64
C GLU A 232 -12.08 8.71 18.27
N GLY A 233 -12.87 7.65 18.09
CA GLY A 233 -12.50 6.29 18.51
C GLY A 233 -11.24 5.73 17.83
N LEU A 234 -10.78 6.34 16.72
CA LEU A 234 -9.53 5.98 16.05
C LEU A 234 -8.33 6.77 16.60
N LEU A 235 -8.50 7.73 17.51
CA LEU A 235 -7.39 8.49 18.11
C LEU A 235 -6.21 7.61 18.59
N PRO A 236 -6.43 6.43 19.22
CA PRO A 236 -5.34 5.57 19.64
C PRO A 236 -4.38 5.14 18.53
N VAL A 237 -4.80 5.11 17.25
CA VAL A 237 -3.89 4.72 16.15
C VAL A 237 -2.73 5.70 15.98
N SER A 238 -2.90 6.96 16.39
CA SER A 238 -1.85 7.99 16.35
C SER A 238 -0.81 7.84 17.46
N THR A 239 -1.11 7.07 18.52
CA THR A 239 -0.30 7.06 19.75
C THR A 239 0.81 6.02 19.74
N ALA A 240 0.62 4.91 19.01
CA ALA A 240 1.60 3.84 18.92
C ALA A 240 1.35 2.97 17.69
N ARG A 241 2.44 2.50 17.08
CA ARG A 241 2.43 1.57 15.94
C ARG A 241 1.63 0.29 16.22
N SER A 242 1.70 -0.23 17.44
CA SER A 242 0.93 -1.42 17.85
C SER A 242 -0.59 -1.20 17.82
N GLN A 243 -1.06 0.02 18.10
CA GLN A 243 -2.49 0.37 17.99
C GLN A 243 -2.92 0.47 16.53
N ALA A 244 -2.08 1.06 15.67
CA ALA A 244 -2.31 1.10 14.23
C ALA A 244 -2.38 -0.33 13.63
N TYR A 245 -1.44 -1.20 14.00
CA TYR A 245 -1.44 -2.61 13.62
C TYR A 245 -2.72 -3.33 14.07
N LYS A 246 -3.12 -3.14 15.33
CA LYS A 246 -4.36 -3.73 15.87
C LYS A 246 -5.58 -3.27 15.07
N ALA A 247 -5.72 -1.96 14.84
CA ALA A 247 -6.84 -1.41 14.09
C ALA A 247 -6.88 -1.95 12.64
N ALA A 248 -5.73 -2.09 11.99
CA ALA A 248 -5.62 -2.70 10.67
C ALA A 248 -6.01 -4.20 10.69
N SER A 249 -5.59 -4.94 11.71
CA SER A 249 -5.91 -6.38 11.86
C SER A 249 -7.42 -6.63 12.05
N GLU A 250 -8.14 -5.69 12.66
CA GLU A 250 -9.60 -5.73 12.82
C GLU A 250 -10.34 -5.26 11.56
N PHE A 251 -9.65 -4.61 10.61
CA PHE A 251 -10.21 -4.02 9.41
C PHE A 251 -10.03 -4.90 8.16
N PHE A 252 -8.79 -5.23 7.79
CA PHE A 252 -8.47 -5.88 6.52
C PHE A 252 -9.11 -7.26 6.28
N PRO A 253 -9.24 -8.16 7.29
CA PRO A 253 -9.84 -9.48 7.09
C PRO A 253 -11.32 -9.44 6.68
N TYR A 254 -12.03 -8.37 7.02
CA TYR A 254 -13.49 -8.32 7.00
C TYR A 254 -14.04 -7.54 5.80
N SER A 255 -13.25 -7.29 4.76
CA SER A 255 -13.69 -6.51 3.60
C SER A 255 -14.91 -7.09 2.88
N LEU A 256 -15.05 -8.41 2.86
CA LEU A 256 -16.22 -9.12 2.30
C LEU A 256 -17.36 -9.30 3.31
N LYS A 257 -17.09 -9.10 4.61
CA LYS A 257 -18.06 -9.25 5.69
C LYS A 257 -17.95 -8.13 6.73
N PRO A 258 -18.21 -6.86 6.34
CA PRO A 258 -18.02 -5.72 7.24
C PRO A 258 -18.80 -5.82 8.55
N SER A 259 -19.97 -6.46 8.55
CA SER A 259 -20.82 -6.65 9.73
C SER A 259 -20.23 -7.54 10.81
N GLU A 260 -19.23 -8.37 10.48
CA GLU A 260 -18.52 -9.21 11.46
C GLU A 260 -17.32 -8.46 12.10
N SER A 261 -16.97 -7.29 11.58
CA SER A 261 -15.83 -6.49 12.09
C SER A 261 -16.22 -5.64 13.29
N LYS A 262 -15.27 -5.49 14.23
CA LYS A 262 -15.33 -4.51 15.33
C LYS A 262 -14.62 -3.19 14.99
N SER A 263 -14.09 -3.07 13.78
CA SER A 263 -13.27 -1.93 13.39
C SER A 263 -14.10 -0.64 13.27
N PRO A 264 -13.69 0.45 13.94
CA PRO A 264 -14.34 1.75 13.78
C PRO A 264 -14.34 2.25 12.34
N PHE A 265 -13.40 1.80 11.49
CA PHE A 265 -13.34 2.15 10.08
C PHE A 265 -14.62 1.76 9.31
N PHE A 266 -15.17 0.56 9.54
CA PHE A 266 -16.40 0.14 8.85
C PHE A 266 -17.62 0.90 9.35
N SER A 267 -17.70 1.18 10.65
CA SER A 267 -18.77 1.98 11.24
C SER A 267 -18.74 3.41 10.69
N ALA A 268 -17.57 4.04 10.63
CA ALA A 268 -17.37 5.36 10.03
C ALA A 268 -17.83 5.40 8.57
N TYR A 269 -17.43 4.43 7.73
CA TYR A 269 -17.95 4.34 6.35
C TYR A 269 -19.46 4.16 6.29
N GLY A 270 -20.03 3.36 7.21
CA GLY A 270 -21.48 3.18 7.30
C GLY A 270 -22.21 4.51 7.57
N GLU A 271 -21.67 5.33 8.47
CA GLU A 271 -22.24 6.65 8.76
C GLU A 271 -22.05 7.66 7.62
N ILE A 272 -20.93 7.60 6.87
CA ILE A 272 -20.74 8.40 5.65
C ILE A 272 -21.78 8.02 4.57
N GLU A 273 -22.04 6.73 4.37
CA GLU A 273 -23.05 6.27 3.40
C GLU A 273 -24.46 6.71 3.85
N LYS A 274 -24.79 6.64 5.14
CA LYS A 274 -26.04 7.19 5.68
C LYS A 274 -26.13 8.71 5.48
N PHE A 275 -25.09 9.45 5.81
CA PHE A 275 -25.02 10.89 5.61
C PHE A 275 -25.33 11.26 4.16
N LYS A 276 -24.77 10.53 3.20
CA LYS A 276 -25.01 10.72 1.76
C LYS A 276 -26.48 10.55 1.35
N THR A 277 -27.24 9.66 2.00
CA THR A 277 -28.68 9.49 1.68
C THR A 277 -29.54 10.66 2.16
N TYR A 278 -29.02 11.49 3.08
CA TYR A 278 -29.67 12.70 3.58
C TYR A 278 -29.28 13.96 2.80
N LEU A 279 -28.47 13.87 1.73
CA LEU A 279 -28.27 14.99 0.83
C LEU A 279 -29.43 15.11 -0.16
N LYS A 280 -29.88 16.32 -0.47
CA LYS A 280 -30.97 16.56 -1.44
C LYS A 280 -30.60 16.10 -2.84
N PHE A 281 -29.33 16.28 -3.20
CA PHE A 281 -28.81 15.99 -4.52
C PHE A 281 -27.96 14.73 -4.47
N HIS A 282 -28.36 13.69 -5.22
CA HIS A 282 -27.64 12.42 -5.31
C HIS A 282 -26.82 12.25 -6.61
N GLY A 283 -26.64 13.34 -7.40
CA GLY A 283 -25.87 13.38 -8.64
C GLY A 283 -24.35 13.21 -8.42
N ASP A 284 -23.50 13.89 -9.19
CA ASP A 284 -22.02 13.82 -9.15
C ASP A 284 -21.44 14.33 -7.80
N SER A 285 -21.78 13.60 -6.74
CA SER A 285 -21.52 13.84 -5.31
C SER A 285 -20.09 13.49 -4.92
N ALA A 286 -19.28 13.02 -5.88
CA ALA A 286 -17.92 12.58 -5.65
C ALA A 286 -17.05 13.69 -5.04
N ILE A 287 -17.21 14.94 -5.49
CA ILE A 287 -16.34 16.06 -5.07
C ILE A 287 -16.57 16.42 -3.59
N ALA A 288 -17.81 16.66 -3.18
CA ALA A 288 -18.10 17.00 -1.78
C ALA A 288 -17.85 15.81 -0.84
N MET A 289 -18.22 14.59 -1.27
CA MET A 289 -18.02 13.38 -0.46
C MET A 289 -16.55 12.97 -0.36
N GLN A 290 -15.70 13.35 -1.32
CA GLN A 290 -14.25 13.19 -1.22
C GLN A 290 -13.69 13.94 -0.01
N LEU A 291 -14.17 15.16 0.27
CA LEU A 291 -13.74 15.91 1.46
C LEU A 291 -14.30 15.29 2.74
N VAL A 292 -15.58 14.90 2.76
CA VAL A 292 -16.21 14.27 3.94
C VAL A 292 -15.49 12.98 4.35
N SER A 293 -15.12 12.14 3.37
CA SER A 293 -14.42 10.87 3.60
C SER A 293 -12.89 11.02 3.74
N GLY A 294 -12.35 12.21 3.45
CA GLY A 294 -10.91 12.50 3.44
C GLY A 294 -10.17 12.10 4.71
N PRO A 295 -10.63 12.50 5.92
CA PRO A 295 -9.96 12.14 7.16
C PRO A 295 -9.89 10.62 7.38
N LEU A 296 -10.99 9.91 7.08
CA LEU A 296 -11.03 8.45 7.21
C LEU A 296 -10.06 7.76 6.23
N ASN A 297 -10.00 8.24 4.98
CA ASN A 297 -9.07 7.72 3.97
C ASN A 297 -7.61 7.97 4.37
N PHE A 298 -7.30 9.15 4.94
CA PHE A 298 -5.99 9.46 5.50
C PHE A 298 -5.61 8.48 6.62
N LEU A 299 -6.52 8.26 7.58
CA LEU A 299 -6.28 7.34 8.69
C LEU A 299 -6.02 5.90 8.19
N ILE A 300 -6.74 5.44 7.17
CA ILE A 300 -6.52 4.12 6.55
C ILE A 300 -5.14 4.03 5.91
N TYR A 301 -4.70 5.08 5.21
CA TYR A 301 -3.35 5.14 4.66
C TYR A 301 -2.31 5.05 5.77
N TYR A 302 -2.40 5.90 6.79
CA TYR A 302 -1.49 5.91 7.93
C TYR A 302 -1.40 4.54 8.63
N VAL A 303 -2.53 3.91 8.97
CA VAL A 303 -2.49 2.58 9.62
C VAL A 303 -1.93 1.50 8.71
N SER A 304 -2.11 1.62 7.39
CA SER A 304 -1.52 0.68 6.43
C SER A 304 0.01 0.79 6.38
N MET A 305 0.55 2.01 6.45
CA MET A 305 1.99 2.28 6.49
C MET A 305 2.62 1.84 7.82
N GLU A 306 1.99 2.16 8.96
CA GLU A 306 2.45 1.71 10.27
C GLU A 306 2.43 0.17 10.39
N THR A 307 1.38 -0.47 9.86
CA THR A 307 1.28 -1.93 9.80
C THR A 307 2.35 -2.53 8.89
N ALA A 308 2.68 -1.89 7.77
CA ALA A 308 3.78 -2.32 6.90
C ALA A 308 5.12 -2.29 7.64
N CYS A 309 5.42 -1.23 8.41
CA CYS A 309 6.63 -1.18 9.24
C CYS A 309 6.63 -2.28 10.31
N SER A 310 5.51 -2.53 11.00
CA SER A 310 5.42 -3.63 11.98
C SER A 310 5.71 -4.98 11.35
N LEU A 311 5.11 -5.26 10.19
CA LEU A 311 5.29 -6.54 9.50
C LEU A 311 6.71 -6.70 8.96
N GLN A 312 7.35 -5.61 8.53
CA GLN A 312 8.77 -5.62 8.15
C GLN A 312 9.65 -5.97 9.35
N HIS A 313 9.40 -5.37 10.51
CA HIS A 313 10.13 -5.68 11.75
C HIS A 313 9.90 -7.12 12.22
N ASP A 314 8.65 -7.59 12.23
CA ASP A 314 8.31 -8.98 12.57
C ASP A 314 8.98 -9.97 11.60
N TRP A 315 9.15 -9.61 10.33
CA TRP A 315 9.86 -10.43 9.35
C TRP A 315 11.36 -10.50 9.63
N GLU A 316 11.97 -9.36 9.93
CA GLU A 316 13.38 -9.28 10.35
C GLU A 316 13.62 -10.14 11.60
N ASP A 317 12.76 -10.04 12.61
CA ASP A 317 12.90 -10.77 13.86
C ASP A 317 12.64 -12.27 13.71
N ILE A 318 11.48 -12.64 13.13
CA ILE A 318 11.02 -14.03 13.08
C ILE A 318 11.77 -14.82 12.01
N VAL A 319 11.95 -14.24 10.82
CA VAL A 319 12.43 -14.97 9.65
C VAL A 319 13.92 -14.76 9.44
N LEU A 320 14.38 -13.50 9.33
CA LEU A 320 15.80 -13.22 9.07
C LEU A 320 16.67 -13.53 10.29
N GLY A 321 16.24 -13.12 11.48
CA GLY A 321 16.86 -13.47 12.75
C GLY A 321 16.79 -14.97 13.02
N GLY A 322 15.68 -15.60 12.66
CA GLY A 322 15.51 -17.05 12.77
C GLY A 322 16.50 -17.89 11.95
N ILE A 323 16.99 -17.37 10.82
CA ILE A 323 17.97 -18.08 9.95
C ILE A 323 19.42 -17.60 10.16
N GLN A 324 19.65 -16.62 11.03
CA GLN A 324 20.97 -16.06 11.25
C GLN A 324 21.92 -17.12 11.86
N GLY A 325 23.11 -17.26 11.28
CA GLY A 325 24.12 -18.22 11.75
C GLY A 325 23.83 -19.69 11.40
N VAL A 326 22.76 -19.96 10.65
CA VAL A 326 22.39 -21.31 10.21
C VAL A 326 23.19 -21.69 8.97
N ALA A 327 23.72 -22.92 8.95
CA ALA A 327 24.44 -23.46 7.79
C ALA A 327 23.53 -23.48 6.55
N ARG A 328 24.09 -23.13 5.38
CA ARG A 328 23.33 -22.83 4.15
C ARG A 328 22.40 -23.97 3.73
N GLU A 329 22.85 -25.19 3.93
CA GLU A 329 22.16 -26.45 3.63
C GLU A 329 20.92 -26.70 4.51
N LYS A 330 20.79 -26.03 5.66
CA LYS A 330 19.64 -26.16 6.59
C LYS A 330 18.60 -25.05 6.43
N ILE A 331 18.94 -23.96 5.73
CA ILE A 331 18.10 -22.77 5.62
C ILE A 331 16.75 -23.08 4.99
N SER A 332 16.72 -23.91 3.94
CA SER A 332 15.50 -24.30 3.22
C SER A 332 14.43 -24.92 4.12
N VAL A 333 14.83 -25.92 4.90
CA VAL A 333 13.96 -26.62 5.86
C VAL A 333 13.54 -25.68 6.98
N LEU A 334 14.46 -24.88 7.50
CA LEU A 334 14.14 -23.94 8.58
C LEU A 334 13.14 -22.87 8.15
N LEU A 335 13.22 -22.41 6.90
CA LEU A 335 12.26 -21.47 6.32
C LEU A 335 10.89 -22.11 6.07
N PHE A 336 10.87 -23.27 5.40
CA PHE A 336 9.66 -23.79 4.75
C PHE A 336 9.20 -25.17 5.22
N GLY A 337 9.89 -25.84 6.14
CA GLY A 337 9.45 -27.10 6.73
C GLY A 337 8.12 -26.95 7.49
N GLU A 338 7.60 -28.05 8.03
CA GLU A 338 6.31 -28.06 8.75
C GLU A 338 6.22 -26.99 9.85
N ASN A 339 7.32 -26.77 10.59
CA ASN A 339 7.45 -25.75 11.63
C ASN A 339 8.27 -24.52 11.19
N GLY A 340 8.34 -24.27 9.88
CA GLY A 340 9.20 -23.26 9.28
C GLY A 340 8.91 -21.83 9.74
N VAL A 341 9.96 -21.01 9.89
CA VAL A 341 9.84 -19.63 10.38
C VAL A 341 8.99 -18.74 9.47
N VAL A 342 8.97 -19.01 8.15
CA VAL A 342 8.10 -18.29 7.21
C VAL A 342 6.64 -18.55 7.53
N TRP A 343 6.27 -19.78 7.89
CA TRP A 343 4.88 -20.11 8.22
C TRP A 343 4.45 -19.56 9.57
N LYS A 344 5.38 -19.41 10.52
CA LYS A 344 5.12 -18.69 11.77
C LYS A 344 4.76 -17.23 11.51
N PHE A 345 5.47 -16.57 10.60
CA PHE A 345 5.16 -15.20 10.18
C PHE A 345 3.83 -15.12 9.39
N VAL A 346 3.68 -15.95 8.35
CA VAL A 346 2.51 -15.93 7.45
C VAL A 346 1.21 -16.26 8.18
N ASN A 347 1.22 -17.22 9.10
CA ASN A 347 0.05 -17.64 9.86
C ASN A 347 -0.12 -16.89 11.20
N GLY A 348 0.90 -16.14 11.62
CA GLY A 348 0.86 -15.28 12.79
C GLY A 348 0.60 -13.83 12.40
N PRO A 349 1.61 -12.94 12.47
CA PRO A 349 1.42 -11.50 12.27
C PRO A 349 0.86 -11.14 10.88
N ALA A 350 1.24 -11.83 9.81
CA ALA A 350 0.77 -11.47 8.47
C ALA A 350 -0.63 -12.02 8.12
N ALA A 351 -1.19 -12.94 8.92
CA ALA A 351 -2.42 -13.66 8.59
C ALA A 351 -3.65 -12.75 8.34
N PRO A 352 -3.88 -11.65 9.10
CA PRO A 352 -4.98 -10.75 8.85
C PRO A 352 -4.91 -10.09 7.47
N PHE A 353 -3.70 -9.91 6.93
CA PHE A 353 -3.42 -9.09 5.75
C PHE A 353 -3.17 -9.92 4.48
N LEU A 354 -2.92 -11.22 4.62
CA LEU A 354 -2.66 -12.12 3.52
C LEU A 354 -3.87 -13.00 3.17
N GLY A 355 -4.08 -13.18 1.88
CA GLY A 355 -4.96 -14.19 1.29
C GLY A 355 -4.18 -15.16 0.42
N ARG A 356 -4.78 -16.31 0.12
CA ARG A 356 -4.23 -17.33 -0.78
C ARG A 356 -5.29 -17.77 -1.77
N ASN A 357 -4.92 -17.86 -3.04
CA ASN A 357 -5.77 -18.40 -4.11
C ASN A 357 -4.95 -19.31 -5.04
N GLN A 358 -5.54 -19.70 -6.17
CA GLN A 358 -4.89 -20.58 -7.17
C GLN A 358 -3.60 -19.99 -7.78
N HIS A 359 -3.41 -18.66 -7.74
CA HIS A 359 -2.24 -17.97 -8.26
C HIS A 359 -1.17 -17.71 -7.18
N GLY A 360 -1.41 -18.10 -5.92
CA GLY A 360 -0.48 -17.90 -4.81
C GLY A 360 -1.02 -16.95 -3.74
N TYR A 361 -0.10 -16.33 -3.01
CA TYR A 361 -0.42 -15.38 -1.95
C TYR A 361 -0.65 -13.97 -2.51
N PHE A 362 -1.54 -13.21 -1.86
CA PHE A 362 -1.84 -11.83 -2.22
C PHE A 362 -2.20 -10.99 -0.98
N ALA A 363 -2.05 -9.66 -1.06
CA ALA A 363 -2.53 -8.73 -0.04
C ALA A 363 -4.06 -8.63 -0.08
N LYS A 364 -4.72 -8.87 1.04
CA LYS A 364 -6.15 -8.57 1.22
C LYS A 364 -6.39 -7.08 1.01
N LYS A 365 -7.54 -6.76 0.41
CA LYS A 365 -7.97 -5.40 0.10
C LYS A 365 -9.22 -5.06 0.89
N ALA A 366 -9.24 -3.90 1.53
CA ALA A 366 -10.41 -3.35 2.24
C ALA A 366 -10.61 -1.89 1.83
N ARG A 367 -11.82 -1.55 1.34
CA ARG A 367 -12.20 -0.18 0.94
C ARG A 367 -11.20 0.51 0.00
N GLY A 368 -10.57 -0.23 -0.91
CA GLY A 368 -9.57 0.34 -1.83
C GLY A 368 -8.13 0.19 -1.35
N ALA A 369 -7.90 0.12 -0.04
CA ALA A 369 -6.58 0.03 0.57
C ALA A 369 -6.08 -1.41 0.71
N ARG A 370 -4.75 -1.55 0.82
CA ARG A 370 -4.03 -2.80 1.10
C ARG A 370 -2.71 -2.46 1.78
N ILE A 371 -2.17 -3.40 2.56
CA ILE A 371 -0.79 -3.29 3.04
C ILE A 371 0.18 -3.34 1.83
N PRO A 372 1.12 -2.40 1.72
CA PRO A 372 2.07 -2.28 0.60
C PRO A 372 3.20 -3.32 0.65
N PHE A 373 2.86 -4.61 0.61
CA PHE A 373 3.84 -5.68 0.43
C PHE A 373 4.51 -5.63 -0.95
N LYS A 374 5.79 -6.00 -1.02
CA LYS A 374 6.57 -6.07 -2.27
C LYS A 374 6.25 -7.35 -3.05
N SER A 375 6.40 -7.29 -4.37
CA SER A 375 6.18 -8.44 -5.27
C SER A 375 7.04 -9.65 -4.90
N ASP A 376 8.29 -9.41 -4.55
CA ASP A 376 9.29 -10.47 -4.33
C ASP A 376 8.97 -11.28 -3.08
N PHE A 377 8.34 -10.65 -2.07
CA PHE A 377 7.79 -11.34 -0.91
C PHE A 377 6.72 -12.36 -1.32
N PHE A 378 5.76 -11.97 -2.15
CA PHE A 378 4.71 -12.88 -2.63
C PHE A 378 5.28 -14.04 -3.45
N THR A 379 6.23 -13.74 -4.33
CA THR A 379 6.95 -14.77 -5.11
C THR A 379 7.64 -15.76 -4.18
N PHE A 380 8.38 -15.26 -3.18
CA PHE A 380 9.11 -16.07 -2.21
C PHE A 380 8.21 -17.02 -1.42
N ILE A 381 7.14 -16.51 -0.79
CA ILE A 381 6.24 -17.36 0.02
C ILE A 381 5.40 -18.30 -0.84
N THR A 382 5.07 -17.93 -2.08
CA THR A 382 4.32 -18.79 -3.00
C THR A 382 5.18 -19.97 -3.47
N GLN A 383 6.43 -19.71 -3.84
CA GLN A 383 7.40 -20.77 -4.18
C GLN A 383 7.64 -21.68 -2.97
N GLY A 384 7.84 -21.09 -1.78
CA GLY A 384 7.95 -21.80 -0.52
C GLY A 384 6.79 -22.76 -0.27
N ALA A 385 5.55 -22.29 -0.42
CA ALA A 385 4.36 -23.13 -0.20
C ALA A 385 4.27 -24.32 -1.17
N GLN A 386 4.66 -24.13 -2.43
CA GLN A 386 4.70 -25.23 -3.41
C GLN A 386 5.71 -26.29 -3.00
N VAL A 387 6.88 -25.87 -2.52
CA VAL A 387 7.91 -26.77 -2.00
C VAL A 387 7.41 -27.48 -0.75
N SER A 388 6.88 -26.78 0.26
CA SER A 388 6.46 -27.38 1.55
C SER A 388 5.48 -28.54 1.38
N THR A 389 4.58 -28.45 0.39
CA THR A 389 3.62 -29.56 0.08
C THR A 389 4.25 -30.75 -0.64
N SER A 390 5.46 -30.57 -1.19
CA SER A 390 6.19 -31.57 -1.99
C SER A 390 7.40 -32.17 -1.25
N VAL A 391 7.78 -31.61 -0.09
CA VAL A 391 8.88 -32.12 0.75
C VAL A 391 8.41 -33.35 1.52
N GLN A 392 9.05 -34.48 1.28
CA GLN A 392 8.83 -35.73 2.03
C GLN A 392 9.85 -35.83 3.16
N ALA A 393 9.50 -36.55 4.24
CA ALA A 393 10.42 -36.81 5.35
C ALA A 393 11.66 -37.58 4.87
N ASP A 394 11.43 -38.54 3.96
CA ASP A 394 12.45 -39.39 3.35
C ASP A 394 12.17 -39.58 1.86
N TYR A 395 13.24 -39.69 1.08
CA TYR A 395 13.22 -40.03 -0.33
C TYR A 395 13.97 -41.33 -0.56
N LYS A 396 13.31 -42.31 -1.16
CA LYS A 396 13.92 -43.60 -1.49
C LYS A 396 14.38 -43.58 -2.94
N VAL A 397 15.68 -43.57 -3.14
CA VAL A 397 16.29 -43.61 -4.48
C VAL A 397 17.00 -44.95 -4.64
N ARG A 398 16.63 -45.73 -5.66
CA ARG A 398 17.41 -46.92 -6.02
C ARG A 398 18.60 -46.48 -6.85
N VAL A 399 19.80 -46.83 -6.37
CA VAL A 399 21.07 -46.58 -7.04
C VAL A 399 21.62 -47.92 -7.49
N SER A 400 21.82 -48.08 -8.80
CA SER A 400 22.48 -49.25 -9.40
C SER A 400 23.86 -48.84 -9.89
N ALA A 401 24.91 -49.46 -9.37
CA ALA A 401 26.28 -49.22 -9.79
C ALA A 401 26.63 -50.11 -11.00
N LEU A 402 27.32 -49.54 -11.97
CA LEU A 402 27.86 -50.24 -13.15
C LEU A 402 29.39 -50.34 -13.04
N PRO A 403 30.05 -51.26 -13.77
CA PRO A 403 31.52 -51.35 -13.77
C PRO A 403 32.18 -49.98 -14.04
N VAL A 404 33.29 -49.73 -13.35
CA VAL A 404 34.07 -48.49 -13.53
C VAL A 404 35.08 -48.69 -14.65
N ASP A 405 35.17 -47.70 -15.54
CA ASP A 405 36.08 -47.73 -16.68
C ASP A 405 37.25 -46.75 -16.46
N VAL A 406 38.42 -47.09 -17.00
CA VAL A 406 39.58 -46.18 -17.13
C VAL A 406 40.03 -46.13 -18.59
N ASN A 407 40.88 -45.16 -18.93
CA ASN A 407 41.47 -45.08 -20.27
C ASN A 407 42.37 -46.29 -20.60
N ASP A 408 42.39 -46.71 -21.87
CA ASP A 408 43.06 -47.93 -22.35
C ASP A 408 44.56 -48.06 -22.00
N ASP A 409 45.28 -46.94 -21.87
CA ASP A 409 46.72 -46.92 -21.56
C ASP A 409 47.04 -46.85 -20.05
N ALA A 410 46.02 -46.94 -19.19
CA ALA A 410 46.16 -47.04 -17.75
C ALA A 410 46.90 -48.34 -17.35
N GLN A 411 47.83 -48.22 -16.40
CA GLN A 411 48.63 -49.36 -15.93
C GLN A 411 47.97 -50.15 -14.79
N LYS A 412 47.00 -49.54 -14.10
CA LYS A 412 46.17 -50.25 -13.13
C LYS A 412 44.71 -49.84 -13.29
N GLU A 413 43.84 -50.79 -12.97
CA GLU A 413 42.39 -50.60 -12.94
C GLU A 413 41.90 -50.52 -11.49
N PRO A 414 40.81 -49.78 -11.24
CA PRO A 414 40.15 -49.79 -9.95
C PRO A 414 39.43 -51.13 -9.74
N TYR A 415 39.56 -51.70 -8.54
CA TYR A 415 38.92 -52.97 -8.18
C TYR A 415 37.60 -52.78 -7.42
N GLU A 416 37.35 -51.58 -6.88
CA GLU A 416 36.15 -51.28 -6.11
C GLU A 416 35.76 -49.80 -6.21
N VAL A 417 34.46 -49.53 -6.27
CA VAL A 417 33.88 -48.21 -6.03
C VAL A 417 32.86 -48.30 -4.90
N ALA A 418 33.06 -47.52 -3.84
CA ALA A 418 32.16 -47.46 -2.69
C ALA A 418 31.45 -46.10 -2.61
N LEU A 419 30.11 -46.12 -2.52
CA LEU A 419 29.28 -44.95 -2.31
C LEU A 419 28.63 -45.01 -0.93
N GLU A 420 28.97 -44.07 -0.06
CA GLU A 420 28.46 -43.96 1.31
C GLU A 420 27.58 -42.71 1.46
N LEU A 421 26.38 -42.87 2.00
CA LEU A 421 25.54 -41.78 2.49
C LEU A 421 25.55 -41.81 4.02
N GLN A 422 25.88 -40.68 4.64
CA GLN A 422 25.93 -40.54 6.09
C GLN A 422 24.65 -39.87 6.62
N CYS A 423 23.95 -40.53 7.54
CA CYS A 423 22.78 -39.98 8.22
C CYS A 423 22.89 -40.14 9.75
N SER A 424 22.09 -39.38 10.50
CA SER A 424 22.02 -39.47 11.96
C SER A 424 21.59 -40.86 12.45
N THR A 425 20.79 -41.56 11.65
CA THR A 425 20.33 -42.94 11.90
C THR A 425 21.34 -44.01 11.51
N GLY A 426 22.45 -43.64 10.88
CA GLY A 426 23.51 -44.54 10.42
C GLY A 426 23.95 -44.27 9.00
N LYS A 427 24.81 -45.15 8.46
CA LYS A 427 25.34 -45.03 7.11
C LYS A 427 24.74 -46.04 6.14
N ILE A 428 24.52 -45.63 4.90
CA ILE A 428 24.07 -46.49 3.79
C ILE A 428 25.23 -46.60 2.80
N LEU A 429 25.72 -47.83 2.55
CA LEU A 429 26.93 -48.09 1.76
C LEU A 429 26.61 -48.97 0.54
N LEU A 430 27.08 -48.59 -0.66
CA LEU A 430 27.01 -49.42 -1.86
C LEU A 430 28.42 -49.67 -2.37
N GLU A 431 28.89 -50.92 -2.24
CA GLU A 431 30.20 -51.38 -2.72
C GLU A 431 30.04 -52.09 -4.05
N ASN A 432 30.77 -51.65 -5.07
CA ASN A 432 30.76 -52.21 -6.41
C ASN A 432 32.14 -52.74 -6.78
N PHE A 433 32.28 -54.06 -6.85
CA PHE A 433 33.49 -54.77 -7.25
C PHE A 433 33.49 -55.10 -8.76
N ASN A 434 33.14 -54.11 -9.59
CA ASN A 434 33.00 -54.23 -11.05
C ASN A 434 31.92 -55.21 -11.53
N HIS A 435 30.83 -55.34 -10.77
CA HIS A 435 29.66 -56.12 -11.13
C HIS A 435 28.37 -55.35 -10.82
N PRO A 436 27.29 -55.48 -11.62
CA PRO A 436 26.03 -54.79 -11.35
C PRO A 436 25.49 -55.07 -9.95
N VAL A 437 25.37 -54.02 -9.15
CA VAL A 437 24.87 -54.08 -7.77
C VAL A 437 23.95 -52.89 -7.51
N SER A 438 22.87 -53.09 -6.76
CA SER A 438 21.90 -52.05 -6.48
C SER A 438 21.60 -51.95 -4.99
N ARG A 439 21.41 -50.74 -4.49
CA ARG A 439 20.92 -50.48 -3.13
C ARG A 439 19.94 -49.32 -3.13
N VAL A 440 18.99 -49.36 -2.20
CA VAL A 440 18.07 -48.24 -1.96
C VAL A 440 18.72 -47.31 -0.93
N PHE A 441 18.90 -46.06 -1.33
CA PHE A 441 19.32 -44.95 -0.48
C PHE A 441 18.07 -44.23 0.00
N THR A 442 17.81 -44.31 1.31
CA THR A 442 16.77 -43.52 1.97
C THR A 442 17.42 -42.23 2.45
N TRP A 443 17.24 -41.14 1.71
CA TRP A 443 17.78 -39.83 2.03
C TRP A 443 16.72 -38.94 2.70
N SER A 444 17.08 -38.36 3.83
CA SER A 444 16.29 -37.34 4.51
C SER A 444 17.00 -35.99 4.43
N PRO A 445 16.31 -34.90 4.04
CA PRO A 445 16.87 -33.55 4.10
C PRO A 445 17.33 -33.14 5.51
N ASN A 446 16.73 -33.72 6.56
CA ASN A 446 16.98 -33.33 7.95
C ASN A 446 18.02 -34.21 8.64
N GLU A 447 18.06 -35.49 8.28
CA GLU A 447 18.84 -36.49 8.99
C GLU A 447 20.12 -36.89 8.26
N CYS A 448 20.20 -36.69 6.95
CA CYS A 448 21.34 -37.08 6.14
C CYS A 448 22.26 -35.90 5.80
N GLY A 449 23.56 -36.14 5.79
CA GLY A 449 24.61 -35.18 5.47
C GLY A 449 25.47 -35.66 4.31
N ASP A 450 26.76 -35.82 4.57
CA ASP A 450 27.77 -36.05 3.54
C ASP A 450 27.53 -37.33 2.71
N VAL A 451 27.88 -37.25 1.43
CA VAL A 451 28.04 -38.41 0.55
C VAL A 451 29.52 -38.57 0.19
N ILE A 452 30.04 -39.77 0.36
CA ILE A 452 31.45 -40.10 0.12
C ILE A 452 31.49 -41.14 -0.99
N LEU A 453 32.16 -40.80 -2.09
CA LEU A 453 32.48 -41.71 -3.19
C LEU A 453 33.97 -42.05 -3.10
N GLN A 454 34.28 -43.33 -2.94
CA GLN A 454 35.65 -43.84 -2.89
C GLN A 454 35.93 -44.76 -4.07
N ILE A 455 37.08 -44.59 -4.70
CA ILE A 455 37.54 -45.41 -5.83
C ILE A 455 38.86 -46.06 -5.41
N TYR A 456 38.87 -47.38 -5.38
CA TYR A 456 39.98 -48.17 -4.85
C TYR A 456 40.82 -48.74 -5.98
N PHE A 457 42.11 -48.44 -5.94
CA PHE A 457 43.17 -49.06 -6.72
C PHE A 457 44.10 -49.81 -5.75
N GLU A 458 44.90 -50.72 -6.29
CA GLU A 458 45.94 -51.36 -5.50
C GLU A 458 46.98 -50.33 -5.01
N GLY A 459 46.95 -50.05 -3.69
CA GLY A 459 47.83 -49.11 -3.01
C GLY A 459 47.36 -47.65 -3.01
N LEU A 460 46.15 -47.34 -3.52
CA LEU A 460 45.64 -45.98 -3.62
C LEU A 460 44.11 -45.94 -3.47
N VAL A 461 43.60 -45.01 -2.66
CA VAL A 461 42.15 -44.73 -2.54
C VAL A 461 41.88 -43.28 -2.89
N LEU A 462 41.08 -43.06 -3.92
CA LEU A 462 40.61 -41.73 -4.29
C LEU A 462 39.31 -41.46 -3.55
N THR A 463 39.14 -40.27 -2.97
CA THR A 463 37.93 -39.89 -2.25
C THR A 463 37.34 -38.60 -2.81
N LYS A 464 36.08 -38.66 -3.26
CA LYS A 464 35.28 -37.49 -3.61
C LYS A 464 34.18 -37.33 -2.57
N LYS A 465 34.12 -36.16 -1.94
CA LYS A 465 33.14 -35.84 -0.89
C LYS A 465 32.15 -34.78 -1.37
N TYR A 466 30.86 -35.09 -1.26
CA TYR A 466 29.73 -34.18 -1.43
C TYR A 466 29.28 -33.76 -0.03
N THR A 467 29.43 -32.49 0.33
CA THR A 467 29.36 -32.05 1.73
C THR A 467 28.00 -31.50 2.10
N GLY A 468 27.55 -31.77 3.32
CA GLY A 468 26.35 -31.22 3.95
C GLY A 468 25.06 -31.95 3.55
N HIS A 469 23.94 -31.44 4.02
CA HIS A 469 22.60 -32.05 3.82
C HIS A 469 22.18 -32.15 2.34
N ASP A 470 22.71 -31.27 1.49
CA ASP A 470 22.54 -31.31 0.04
C ASP A 470 23.48 -32.29 -0.67
N GLY A 471 24.31 -33.06 0.06
CA GLY A 471 25.35 -33.92 -0.51
C GLY A 471 24.80 -34.99 -1.47
N PHE A 472 23.73 -35.67 -1.08
CA PHE A 472 23.08 -36.67 -1.95
C PHE A 472 22.35 -36.06 -3.16
N PRO A 473 21.56 -34.98 -3.01
CA PRO A 473 21.06 -34.24 -4.15
C PRO A 473 22.15 -33.74 -5.13
N GLN A 474 23.28 -33.24 -4.62
CA GLN A 474 24.42 -32.81 -5.47
C GLN A 474 25.04 -33.98 -6.21
N PHE A 475 25.22 -35.12 -5.54
CA PHE A 475 25.67 -36.36 -6.19
C PHE A 475 24.73 -36.78 -7.32
N LEU A 476 23.41 -36.78 -7.09
CA LEU A 476 22.42 -37.11 -8.13
C LEU A 476 22.46 -36.12 -9.31
N ALA A 477 22.69 -34.84 -9.05
CA ALA A 477 22.82 -33.82 -10.09
C ALA A 477 24.12 -33.98 -10.91
N ASP A 478 25.22 -34.36 -10.26
CA ASP A 478 26.51 -34.63 -10.89
C ASP A 478 26.47 -35.83 -11.84
N PHE A 479 25.65 -36.84 -11.50
CA PHE A 479 25.44 -38.04 -12.31
C PHE A 479 24.11 -38.00 -13.09
N LYS A 480 23.55 -36.81 -13.37
CA LYS A 480 22.24 -36.68 -14.06
C LYS A 480 22.15 -37.36 -15.43
N TYR A 481 23.29 -37.60 -16.08
CA TYR A 481 23.40 -38.33 -17.36
C TYR A 481 23.83 -39.79 -17.21
N GLY A 482 23.80 -40.32 -15.98
CA GLY A 482 24.14 -41.71 -15.66
C GLY A 482 25.62 -42.02 -15.53
N SER A 483 26.51 -41.08 -15.85
CA SER A 483 27.96 -41.25 -15.64
C SER A 483 28.67 -39.94 -15.35
N LYS A 484 29.80 -40.03 -14.66
CA LYS A 484 30.72 -38.92 -14.42
C LYS A 484 32.15 -39.40 -14.64
N SER A 485 32.88 -38.65 -15.46
CA SER A 485 34.31 -38.83 -15.66
C SER A 485 35.09 -37.96 -14.67
N PHE A 486 36.00 -38.58 -13.95
CA PHE A 486 36.96 -37.93 -13.08
C PHE A 486 38.35 -37.94 -13.73
N THR A 487 39.11 -36.89 -13.48
CA THR A 487 40.48 -36.72 -13.97
C THR A 487 41.44 -36.59 -12.77
N PRO A 488 42.76 -36.64 -12.97
CA PRO A 488 43.72 -36.38 -11.89
C PRO A 488 43.54 -35.03 -11.19
N ASP A 489 42.94 -34.03 -11.85
CA ASP A 489 42.65 -32.71 -11.25
C ASP A 489 41.51 -32.76 -10.21
N ASP A 490 40.63 -33.76 -10.30
CA ASP A 490 39.58 -33.99 -9.30
C ASP A 490 40.13 -34.54 -7.97
N PHE A 491 41.38 -35.03 -7.97
CA PHE A 491 42.06 -35.62 -6.82
C PHE A 491 43.45 -35.03 -6.59
N PRO A 492 43.56 -33.75 -6.15
CA PRO A 492 44.83 -33.04 -6.09
C PRO A 492 45.92 -33.74 -5.26
N GLN A 493 45.52 -34.43 -4.18
CA GLN A 493 46.45 -35.15 -3.30
C GLN A 493 47.05 -36.42 -3.96
N SER A 494 46.36 -36.99 -4.93
CA SER A 494 46.74 -38.24 -5.60
C SER A 494 47.09 -38.04 -7.08
N LYS A 495 47.13 -36.79 -7.55
CA LYS A 495 47.34 -36.42 -8.96
C LYS A 495 48.61 -37.02 -9.54
N GLY A 496 49.74 -36.92 -8.82
CA GLY A 496 51.03 -37.47 -9.27
C GLY A 496 50.98 -38.99 -9.45
N ILE A 497 50.38 -39.70 -8.49
CA ILE A 497 50.24 -41.17 -8.51
C ILE A 497 49.36 -41.61 -9.70
N LEU A 498 48.26 -40.90 -9.96
CA LEU A 498 47.40 -41.19 -11.12
C LEU A 498 48.12 -40.98 -12.45
N GLN A 499 48.94 -39.93 -12.56
CA GLN A 499 49.75 -39.66 -13.75
C GLN A 499 50.83 -40.73 -13.96
N GLU A 500 51.50 -41.17 -12.89
CA GLU A 500 52.46 -42.29 -12.93
C GLU A 500 51.80 -43.58 -13.40
N MET A 501 50.59 -43.85 -12.94
CA MET A 501 49.76 -44.99 -13.37
C MET A 501 49.14 -44.83 -14.76
N LYS A 502 49.41 -43.72 -15.46
CA LYS A 502 48.81 -43.35 -16.75
C LYS A 502 47.28 -43.28 -16.74
N VAL A 503 46.66 -43.06 -15.58
CA VAL A 503 45.21 -42.86 -15.46
C VAL A 503 44.90 -41.40 -15.78
N LYS A 504 44.28 -41.17 -16.94
CA LYS A 504 43.86 -39.85 -17.44
C LYS A 504 42.39 -39.57 -17.14
N GLU A 505 41.57 -40.62 -17.16
CA GLU A 505 40.13 -40.55 -16.97
C GLU A 505 39.67 -41.79 -16.20
N ILE A 506 38.76 -41.59 -15.24
CA ILE A 506 38.05 -42.64 -14.52
C ILE A 506 36.56 -42.36 -14.68
N LYS A 507 35.86 -43.21 -15.42
CA LYS A 507 34.43 -43.07 -15.67
C LYS A 507 33.65 -43.95 -14.71
N VAL A 508 32.94 -43.30 -13.79
CA VAL A 508 32.03 -43.96 -12.85
C VAL A 508 30.61 -43.83 -13.40
N SER A 509 29.85 -44.93 -13.39
CA SER A 509 28.50 -44.97 -13.97
C SER A 509 27.48 -45.52 -12.98
N TYR A 510 26.31 -44.88 -12.92
CA TYR A 510 25.16 -45.26 -12.09
C TYR A 510 23.85 -45.13 -12.86
N GLU A 511 22.92 -46.04 -12.58
CA GLU A 511 21.51 -45.86 -12.96
C GLU A 511 20.69 -45.52 -11.72
N PHE A 512 19.75 -44.59 -11.88
CA PHE A 512 18.89 -44.11 -10.81
C PHE A 512 17.42 -44.38 -11.11
N VAL A 513 16.69 -44.82 -10.09
CA VAL A 513 15.21 -44.88 -10.10
C VAL A 513 14.70 -44.02 -8.95
N ASP A 514 13.65 -43.25 -9.22
CA ASP A 514 12.97 -42.34 -8.27
C ASP A 514 13.84 -41.17 -7.73
N ASN A 515 14.88 -40.76 -8.46
CA ASN A 515 15.76 -39.63 -8.11
C ASN A 515 15.18 -38.24 -8.47
N ASN A 516 14.27 -38.17 -9.45
CA ASN A 516 13.73 -36.90 -9.95
C ASN A 516 13.11 -35.99 -8.88
N PRO A 517 12.35 -36.48 -7.87
CA PRO A 517 11.86 -35.64 -6.78
C PRO A 517 12.96 -34.96 -5.96
N VAL A 518 14.09 -35.64 -5.75
CA VAL A 518 15.24 -35.13 -4.98
C VAL A 518 15.96 -34.02 -5.76
N ILE A 519 16.15 -34.20 -7.07
CA ILE A 519 16.78 -33.17 -7.93
C ILE A 519 15.89 -31.93 -8.03
N LYS A 520 14.58 -32.10 -8.23
CA LYS A 520 13.62 -30.98 -8.30
C LYS A 520 13.55 -30.18 -6.99
N LEU A 521 13.83 -30.81 -5.86
CA LEU A 521 13.88 -30.14 -4.56
C LEU A 521 15.01 -29.10 -4.51
N LEU A 522 16.19 -29.37 -5.09
CA LEU A 522 17.31 -28.42 -5.14
C LEU A 522 17.03 -27.18 -5.99
N GLU A 523 16.29 -27.35 -7.09
CA GLU A 523 16.08 -26.30 -8.09
C GLU A 523 15.00 -25.29 -7.69
N LYS A 524 14.06 -25.69 -6.81
CA LYS A 524 12.84 -24.93 -6.55
C LYS A 524 12.82 -24.16 -5.24
N ILE A 525 13.78 -24.37 -4.34
CA ILE A 525 13.77 -23.72 -3.03
C ILE A 525 14.39 -22.33 -3.12
N PRO A 526 13.65 -21.26 -2.79
CA PRO A 526 14.23 -19.94 -2.62
C PRO A 526 15.29 -20.00 -1.51
N LYS A 527 16.56 -19.72 -1.86
CA LYS A 527 17.69 -19.81 -0.92
C LYS A 527 17.87 -18.56 -0.06
N ASN A 528 17.33 -17.42 -0.52
CA ASN A 528 17.47 -16.14 0.15
C ASN A 528 16.08 -15.57 0.46
N ALA A 529 15.80 -15.38 1.75
CA ALA A 529 14.64 -14.61 2.18
C ALA A 529 14.81 -13.14 1.76
N PRO A 530 13.77 -12.48 1.22
CA PRO A 530 13.81 -11.05 0.95
C PRO A 530 14.13 -10.29 2.23
N THR A 531 15.06 -9.33 2.17
CA THR A 531 15.37 -8.49 3.34
C THR A 531 14.30 -7.44 3.58
N VAL A 532 13.59 -7.01 2.52
CA VAL A 532 12.48 -6.06 2.60
C VAL A 532 11.24 -6.68 1.98
N ILE A 533 10.16 -6.80 2.76
CA ILE A 533 8.91 -7.43 2.36
C ILE A 533 7.75 -6.45 2.19
N ALA A 534 7.84 -5.25 2.76
CA ALA A 534 6.85 -4.20 2.63
C ALA A 534 7.53 -2.83 2.53
N THR A 535 6.93 -1.92 1.77
CA THR A 535 7.35 -0.51 1.73
C THR A 535 6.62 0.23 2.82
N CYS A 536 7.33 0.81 3.79
CA CYS A 536 6.71 1.71 4.75
C CYS A 536 7.20 3.15 4.54
N TRP A 537 7.41 3.96 5.58
CA TRP A 537 7.67 5.41 5.44
C TRP A 537 8.96 5.75 4.68
N ASP A 538 9.89 4.79 4.51
CA ASP A 538 11.19 4.93 3.84
C ASP A 538 11.25 4.34 2.41
#